data_AF-A0A966J1M0-F1
#
_entry.id   AF-A0A966J1M0-F1
#
_cell.length_a   1.000
_cell.length_b   1.000
_cell.length_c   1.000
_cell.angle_alpha   90.00
_cell.angle_beta   90.00
_cell.angle_gamma   90.00
#
_symmetry.space_group_name_H-M   'P 1'
#
loop_
_entity.id
_entity.type
_entity.pdbx_description
1 polymer ?
#
loop_
_entity_poly.entity_id
_entity_poly.type
_entity_poly.pdbx_seq_one_letter_code
_entity_poly.pdbx_strand_id
1 'polypeptide(L)'
;MSTKETNLKEKFKQALESTARVISDDLKVKEKPKNNKSSNKFDFFEIDNLTTKSDFIRFRAETDSNALKKKFSNDEIYKKNLPQNNSCRSLYNIAEKIRYETLGGKMLKGIEKNFTENYQQIVNLKRKDQLKT
;
A
#
# COMPACT_ATOMS: atom_id res chain seq x y z
N MET A 1 21.16 4.75 -14.44
CA MET A 1 20.53 3.43 -14.29
C MET A 1 20.77 2.64 -15.55
N SER A 2 21.14 1.36 -15.43
CA SER A 2 21.26 0.50 -16.61
C SER A 2 19.87 0.16 -17.15
N THR A 3 19.76 -0.08 -18.46
CA THR A 3 18.52 -0.50 -19.14
C THR A 3 17.87 -1.75 -18.51
N LYS A 4 18.67 -2.57 -17.82
CA LYS A 4 18.20 -3.77 -17.11
C LYS A 4 17.50 -3.41 -15.78
N GLU A 5 18.03 -2.44 -15.05
CA GLU A 5 17.44 -1.98 -13.77
C GLU A 5 16.09 -1.31 -14.00
N THR A 6 15.99 -0.45 -15.03
CA THR A 6 14.73 0.20 -15.40
C THR A 6 13.66 -0.82 -15.80
N ASN A 7 14.03 -1.84 -16.57
CA ASN A 7 13.14 -2.94 -16.95
C ASN A 7 12.61 -3.72 -15.73
N LEU A 8 13.47 -4.00 -14.75
CA LEU A 8 13.06 -4.71 -13.53
C LEU A 8 12.08 -3.88 -12.70
N LYS A 9 12.35 -2.58 -12.52
CA LYS A 9 11.45 -1.68 -11.79
C LYS A 9 10.07 -1.61 -12.44
N GLU A 10 10.03 -1.52 -13.77
CA GLU A 10 8.77 -1.49 -14.51
C GLU A 10 7.97 -2.79 -14.35
N LYS A 11 8.64 -3.95 -14.49
CA LYS A 11 7.99 -5.26 -14.27
C LYS A 11 7.47 -5.42 -12.85
N PHE A 12 8.24 -4.98 -11.86
CA PHE A 12 7.81 -5.00 -10.46
C PHE A 12 6.58 -4.11 -10.25
N LYS A 13 6.57 -2.90 -10.80
CA LYS A 13 5.41 -2.00 -10.76
C LYS A 13 4.18 -2.64 -11.40
N GLN A 14 4.33 -3.25 -12.58
CA GLN A 14 3.24 -3.95 -13.26
C GLN A 14 2.69 -5.11 -12.42
N ALA A 15 3.56 -5.87 -11.76
CA ALA A 15 3.16 -6.97 -10.87
C ALA A 15 2.42 -6.47 -9.62
N LEU A 16 2.86 -5.35 -9.03
CA LEU A 16 2.15 -4.73 -7.92
C LEU A 16 0.78 -4.21 -8.35
N GLU A 17 0.68 -3.53 -9.50
CA GLU A 17 -0.57 -3.00 -10.04
C GLU A 17 -1.57 -4.11 -10.42
N SER A 18 -1.11 -5.23 -10.98
CA SER A 18 -1.97 -6.36 -11.28
C SER A 18 -2.51 -7.00 -10.00
N THR A 19 -1.64 -7.19 -9.00
CA THR A 19 -2.04 -7.77 -7.72
C THR A 19 -2.98 -6.86 -6.94
N ALA A 20 -2.73 -5.55 -6.92
CA ALA A 20 -3.59 -4.56 -6.27
C ALA A 20 -5.01 -4.55 -6.87
N ARG A 21 -5.13 -4.70 -8.20
CA ARG A 21 -6.44 -4.79 -8.87
C ARG A 21 -7.24 -6.00 -8.42
N VAL A 22 -6.59 -7.16 -8.34
CA VAL A 22 -7.25 -8.39 -7.88
C VAL A 22 -7.64 -8.28 -6.40
N ILE A 23 -6.75 -7.77 -5.55
CA ILE A 23 -7.06 -7.58 -4.12
C ILE A 23 -8.21 -6.60 -3.93
N SER A 24 -8.27 -5.52 -4.73
CA SER A 24 -9.30 -4.48 -4.61
C SER A 24 -10.61 -4.76 -5.33
N ASP A 25 -10.75 -5.95 -5.95
CA ASP A 25 -11.85 -6.31 -6.87
C ASP A 25 -12.06 -5.29 -8.01
N ASP A 26 -11.03 -4.50 -8.36
CA ASP A 26 -11.07 -3.54 -9.47
C ASP A 26 -10.66 -4.23 -10.78
N LEU A 27 -11.53 -5.12 -11.25
CA LEU A 27 -11.33 -5.94 -12.44
C LEU A 27 -11.76 -5.23 -13.73
N LYS A 28 -12.10 -3.93 -13.67
CA LYS A 28 -12.49 -3.17 -14.85
C LYS A 28 -11.35 -3.19 -15.87
N VAL A 29 -11.65 -3.62 -17.08
CA VAL A 29 -10.71 -3.54 -18.21
C VAL A 29 -10.48 -2.06 -18.49
N LYS A 30 -9.29 -1.54 -18.15
CA LYS A 30 -8.90 -0.22 -18.64
C LYS A 30 -8.72 -0.37 -20.15
N GLU A 31 -9.68 0.11 -20.93
CA GLU A 31 -9.40 0.45 -22.32
C GLU A 31 -8.16 1.35 -22.33
N LYS A 32 -7.20 1.08 -23.23
CA LYS A 32 -6.03 1.94 -23.39
C LYS A 32 -6.56 3.38 -23.53
N PRO A 33 -6.13 4.32 -22.66
CA PRO A 33 -6.69 5.66 -22.69
C PRO A 33 -6.42 6.25 -24.07
N LYS A 34 -7.48 6.45 -24.85
CA LYS A 34 -7.38 7.17 -26.14
C LYS A 34 -7.06 8.65 -25.96
N ASN A 35 -6.98 9.18 -24.73
CA ASN A 35 -6.51 10.52 -24.44
C ASN A 35 -6.11 10.65 -22.96
N ASN A 36 -5.15 11.54 -22.69
CA ASN A 36 -4.56 11.91 -21.40
C ASN A 36 -5.61 12.41 -20.37
N LYS A 37 -6.45 11.52 -19.85
CA LYS A 37 -7.25 11.78 -18.65
C LYS A 37 -6.84 10.78 -17.56
N SER A 38 -6.45 11.33 -16.43
CA SER A 38 -6.01 10.67 -15.20
C SER A 38 -7.05 9.68 -14.66
N SER A 39 -7.13 8.51 -15.28
CA SER A 39 -8.06 7.46 -14.89
C SER A 39 -7.48 6.67 -13.72
N ASN A 40 -7.88 7.05 -12.49
CA ASN A 40 -7.74 6.29 -11.24
C ASN A 40 -6.53 5.33 -11.26
N LYS A 41 -5.34 5.87 -11.49
CA LYS A 41 -4.12 5.12 -11.20
C LYS A 41 -4.16 4.95 -9.70
N PHE A 42 -3.99 3.73 -9.21
CA PHE A 42 -3.49 3.60 -7.85
C PHE A 42 -2.32 4.58 -7.78
N ASP A 43 -2.40 5.57 -6.88
CA ASP A 43 -1.30 6.49 -6.60
C ASP A 43 -0.20 5.64 -5.98
N PHE A 44 0.47 4.88 -6.83
CA PHE A 44 1.69 4.19 -6.55
C PHE A 44 2.69 5.30 -6.29
N PHE A 45 3.17 5.35 -5.05
CA PHE A 45 4.37 6.09 -4.69
C PHE A 45 5.40 5.97 -5.82
N GLU A 46 6.02 7.08 -6.19
CA GLU A 46 7.11 7.06 -7.15
C GLU A 46 8.17 6.06 -6.64
N ILE A 47 8.39 5.00 -7.43
CA ILE A 47 9.35 3.95 -7.07
C ILE A 47 10.74 4.46 -7.46
N ASP A 48 11.21 5.47 -6.75
CA ASP A 48 12.48 6.11 -7.07
C ASP A 48 13.65 5.21 -6.69
N ASN A 49 13.56 4.58 -5.51
CA ASN A 49 14.62 3.74 -4.94
C ASN A 49 14.12 2.34 -4.57
N LEU A 50 14.43 1.37 -5.44
CA LEU A 50 14.37 -0.08 -5.18
C LEU A 50 15.80 -0.61 -5.05
N THR A 51 16.51 -0.19 -4.00
CA THR A 51 17.93 -0.52 -3.84
C THR A 51 18.11 -1.69 -2.88
N THR A 52 17.19 -1.89 -1.95
CA THR A 52 17.31 -2.88 -0.88
C THR A 52 16.13 -3.86 -0.87
N LYS A 53 16.34 -5.06 -0.31
CA LYS A 53 15.26 -6.02 -0.04
C LYS A 53 14.11 -5.41 0.78
N SER A 54 14.43 -4.52 1.73
CA SER A 54 13.45 -3.79 2.51
C SER A 54 12.54 -2.91 1.66
N ASP A 55 13.04 -2.31 0.58
CA ASP A 55 12.21 -1.52 -0.32
C ASP A 55 11.14 -2.38 -1.00
N PHE A 56 11.51 -3.57 -1.49
CA PHE A 56 10.53 -4.49 -2.10
C PHE A 56 9.44 -4.90 -1.11
N ILE A 57 9.81 -5.22 0.13
CA ILE A 57 8.86 -5.59 1.19
C ILE A 57 7.95 -4.41 1.54
N ARG A 58 8.51 -3.21 1.67
CA ARG A 58 7.77 -1.98 1.94
C ARG A 58 6.76 -1.67 0.83
N PHE A 59 7.20 -1.61 -0.42
CA PHE A 59 6.31 -1.34 -1.56
C PHE A 59 5.23 -2.41 -1.69
N ARG A 60 5.57 -3.69 -1.45
CA ARG A 60 4.60 -4.78 -1.46
C ARG A 60 3.53 -4.59 -0.37
N ALA A 61 3.94 -4.34 0.86
CA ALA A 61 3.03 -4.11 1.97
C ALA A 61 2.16 -2.86 1.78
N GLU A 62 2.73 -1.73 1.35
CA GLU A 62 1.98 -0.50 1.07
C GLU A 62 0.95 -0.70 -0.04
N THR A 63 1.32 -1.43 -1.09
CA THR A 63 0.39 -1.78 -2.18
C THR A 63 -0.77 -2.62 -1.69
N ASP A 64 -0.49 -3.67 -0.92
CA ASP A 64 -1.52 -4.55 -0.37
C ASP A 64 -2.46 -3.78 0.58
N SER A 65 -1.90 -2.91 1.43
CA SER A 65 -2.66 -2.03 2.33
C SER A 65 -3.62 -1.13 1.56
N ASN A 66 -3.15 -0.45 0.50
CA ASN A 66 -3.97 0.44 -0.32
C ASN A 66 -5.08 -0.33 -1.07
N ALA A 67 -4.79 -1.52 -1.57
CA ALA A 67 -5.78 -2.36 -2.23
C ALA A 67 -6.85 -2.85 -1.26
N LEU A 68 -6.47 -3.24 -0.05
CA LEU A 68 -7.40 -3.62 1.01
C LEU A 68 -8.27 -2.45 1.49
N LYS A 69 -7.70 -1.25 1.62
CA LYS A 69 -8.47 -0.03 1.90
C LYS A 69 -9.54 0.16 0.83
N LYS A 70 -9.19 0.07 -0.45
CA LYS A 70 -10.15 0.21 -1.54
C LYS A 70 -11.25 -0.85 -1.51
N LYS A 71 -10.94 -2.10 -1.14
CA LYS A 71 -11.91 -3.19 -1.04
C LYS A 71 -12.85 -3.05 0.16
N PHE A 72 -12.29 -2.74 1.32
CA PHE A 72 -12.97 -2.91 2.60
C PHE A 72 -13.38 -1.61 3.28
N SER A 73 -12.94 -0.45 2.78
CA SER A 73 -13.35 0.86 3.28
C SER A 73 -14.41 1.49 2.39
N ASN A 74 -15.46 2.03 3.01
CA ASN A 74 -16.43 2.88 2.33
C ASN A 74 -16.14 4.34 2.69
N ASP A 75 -15.81 5.13 1.67
CA ASP A 75 -15.36 6.52 1.82
C ASP A 75 -16.44 7.44 2.41
N GLU A 76 -17.72 7.19 2.09
CA GLU A 76 -18.84 7.96 2.61
C GLU A 76 -19.07 7.68 4.09
N ILE A 77 -19.07 6.40 4.50
CA ILE A 77 -19.21 5.99 5.89
C ILE A 77 -18.02 6.47 6.73
N TYR A 78 -16.81 6.35 6.19
CA TYR A 78 -15.60 6.83 6.87
C TYR A 78 -15.65 8.34 7.09
N LYS A 79 -16.01 9.14 6.08
CA LYS A 79 -16.13 10.60 6.20
C LYS A 79 -17.25 11.01 7.14
N LYS A 80 -18.38 10.31 7.12
CA LYS A 80 -19.53 10.57 8.01
C LYS A 80 -19.15 10.43 9.49
N ASN A 81 -18.25 9.51 9.82
CA ASN A 81 -17.83 9.24 11.20
C ASN A 81 -16.48 9.88 11.57
N LEU A 82 -15.92 10.72 10.69
CA LEU A 82 -14.59 11.31 10.89
C LEU A 82 -14.61 12.33 12.04
N PRO A 83 -13.75 12.18 13.06
CA PRO A 83 -13.68 13.15 14.16
C PRO A 83 -13.23 14.54 13.70
N GLN A 84 -13.76 15.57 14.36
CA GLN A 84 -13.36 16.96 14.13
C GLN A 84 -12.01 17.29 14.80
N ASN A 85 -11.75 16.75 15.99
CA ASN A 85 -10.48 16.96 16.70
C ASN A 85 -9.32 16.27 15.96
N ASN A 86 -8.22 17.00 15.76
CA ASN A 86 -7.04 16.53 15.01
C ASN A 86 -6.42 15.25 15.60
N SER A 87 -6.25 15.17 16.93
CA SER A 87 -5.72 13.99 17.60
C SER A 87 -6.65 12.78 17.45
N CYS A 88 -7.95 12.98 17.62
CA CYS A 88 -8.95 11.94 17.41
C CYS A 88 -9.00 11.48 15.95
N ARG A 89 -8.83 12.40 14.99
CA ARG A 89 -8.77 12.08 13.56
C ARG A 89 -7.57 11.19 13.23
N SER A 90 -6.39 11.49 13.78
CA SER A 90 -5.20 10.64 13.60
C SER A 90 -5.42 9.23 14.15
N LEU A 91 -6.00 9.10 15.36
CA LEU A 91 -6.34 7.80 15.92
C LEU A 91 -7.39 7.05 15.09
N TYR A 92 -8.39 7.76 14.57
CA TYR A 92 -9.41 7.19 13.70
C TYR A 92 -8.83 6.65 12.40
N ASN A 93 -7.87 7.36 11.79
CA ASN A 93 -7.18 6.92 10.58
C ASN A 93 -6.37 5.65 10.83
N ILE A 94 -5.68 5.58 11.97
CA ILE A 94 -4.90 4.40 12.39
C ILE A 94 -5.85 3.23 12.64
N ALA A 95 -6.97 3.45 13.33
CA ALA A 95 -7.95 2.41 13.61
C ALA A 95 -8.57 1.83 12.33
N GLU A 96 -8.94 2.69 11.37
CA GLU A 96 -9.47 2.24 10.08
C GLU A 96 -8.41 1.44 9.30
N LYS A 97 -7.14 1.87 9.35
CA LYS A 97 -6.01 1.13 8.77
C LYS A 97 -5.87 -0.26 9.37
N ILE A 98 -5.84 -0.36 10.70
CA ILE A 98 -5.77 -1.64 11.40
C ILE A 98 -6.96 -2.53 10.99
N ARG A 99 -8.16 -1.96 10.86
CA ARG A 99 -9.37 -2.71 10.51
C ARG A 99 -9.25 -3.40 9.15
N TYR A 100 -8.96 -2.66 8.08
CA TYR A 100 -8.88 -3.26 6.74
C TYR A 100 -7.64 -4.15 6.56
N GLU A 101 -6.50 -3.83 7.18
CA GLU A 101 -5.30 -4.67 7.12
C GLU A 101 -5.50 -5.99 7.86
N THR A 102 -6.11 -5.95 9.04
CA THR A 102 -6.40 -7.16 9.84
C THR A 102 -7.41 -8.05 9.13
N LEU A 103 -8.46 -7.47 8.56
CA LEU A 103 -9.46 -8.22 7.80
C LEU A 103 -8.81 -8.91 6.58
N GLY A 104 -8.03 -8.15 5.79
CA GLY A 104 -7.33 -8.70 4.63
C GLY A 104 -6.28 -9.75 4.98
N GLY A 105 -5.52 -9.53 6.05
CA GLY A 105 -4.53 -10.50 6.54
C GLY A 105 -5.17 -11.83 6.96
N LYS A 106 -6.31 -11.79 7.67
CA LYS A 106 -7.08 -12.99 8.01
C LYS A 106 -7.55 -13.77 6.79
N MET A 107 -7.92 -13.07 5.71
CA MET A 107 -8.39 -13.69 4.47
C MET A 107 -7.25 -14.22 3.61
N LEU A 108 -6.07 -13.57 3.63
CA LEU A 108 -4.97 -13.81 2.71
C LEU A 108 -3.64 -13.89 3.47
N LYS A 109 -3.23 -15.10 3.84
CA LYS A 109 -1.99 -15.38 4.61
C LYS A 109 -0.73 -14.75 4.02
N GLY A 110 -0.65 -14.65 2.70
CA GLY A 110 0.48 -13.99 2.02
C GLY A 110 0.55 -12.49 2.31
N ILE A 111 -0.60 -11.81 2.39
CA ILE A 111 -0.67 -10.38 2.74
C ILE A 111 -0.34 -10.19 4.22
N GLU A 112 -0.84 -11.05 5.09
CA GLU A 112 -0.48 -11.04 6.52
C GLU A 112 1.03 -11.10 6.70
N LYS A 113 1.70 -12.05 6.02
CA LYS A 113 3.16 -12.17 6.04
C LYS A 113 3.85 -10.89 5.55
N ASN A 114 3.39 -10.29 4.46
CA ASN A 114 3.95 -9.03 3.95
C ASN A 114 3.85 -7.90 4.98
N PHE A 115 2.72 -7.80 5.69
CA PHE A 115 2.54 -6.82 6.76
C PHE A 115 3.46 -7.09 7.95
N THR A 116 3.51 -8.34 8.43
CA THR A 116 4.37 -8.73 9.54
C THR A 116 5.84 -8.37 9.25
N GLU A 117 6.35 -8.73 8.07
CA GLU A 117 7.72 -8.43 7.67
C GLU A 117 7.97 -6.92 7.60
N ASN A 118 7.05 -6.15 7.01
CA ASN A 118 7.19 -4.70 6.90
C ASN A 118 7.16 -4.00 8.26
N TYR A 119 6.21 -4.34 9.14
CA TYR A 119 6.14 -3.76 10.48
C TYR A 119 7.35 -4.14 11.34
N GLN A 120 7.87 -5.36 11.21
CA GLN A 120 9.13 -5.75 11.86
C GLN A 120 10.30 -4.88 11.41
N GLN A 121 10.41 -4.58 10.11
CA GLN A 121 11.44 -3.67 9.59
C GLN A 121 11.31 -2.26 10.20
N ILE A 122 10.10 -1.71 10.23
CA ILE A 122 9.83 -0.38 10.80
C ILE A 122 10.22 -0.34 12.28
N VAL A 123 9.84 -1.35 13.07
CA VAL A 123 10.16 -1.44 14.49
C VAL A 123 11.67 -1.52 14.71
N ASN A 124 12.36 -2.35 13.91
CA ASN A 124 13.82 -2.51 14.01
C ASN A 124 14.58 -1.23 13.65
N LEU A 125 14.11 -0.47 12.66
CA LEU A 125 14.69 0.83 12.31
C LEU A 125 14.52 1.84 13.45
N LYS A 126 13.31 1.97 14.00
CA LYS A 126 13.04 2.88 15.12
C LYS A 126 13.89 2.58 16.36
N ARG A 127 14.08 1.30 16.70
CA ARG A 127 14.96 0.92 17.83
C ARG A 127 16.41 1.35 17.61
N LYS A 128 16.93 1.23 16.38
CA LYS A 128 18.30 1.64 16.06
C LYS A 128 18.49 3.15 16.21
N ASP A 129 17.49 3.95 15.84
CA ASP A 129 17.58 5.40 15.97
C ASP A 129 17.52 5.85 17.44
N GLN A 130 16.77 5.13 18.28
CA GLN A 130 16.73 5.39 19.73
C GLN A 130 18.02 5.01 20.47
N LEU A 131 18.86 4.15 19.89
CA LEU A 131 20.14 3.72 20.48
C LEU A 131 21.34 4.57 20.04
N LYS A 132 21.12 5.59 19.19
CA LYS A 132 22.16 6.50 18.68
C LYS A 132 22.32 7.79 19.49
N THR A 133 21.62 7.91 20.61
CA THR A 133 21.90 8.89 21.68
C THR A 133 23.02 8.40 22.56
#